data_AF-A0A1S1NY71-F1
#
_entry.id   AF-A0A1S1NY71-F1
#
_cell.length_a   1.000
_cell.length_b   1.000
_cell.length_c   1.000
_cell.angle_alpha   90.00
_cell.angle_beta   90.00
_cell.angle_gamma   90.00
#
_symmetry.space_group_name_H-M   'P 1'
#
loop_
_entity.id
_entity.type
_entity.pdbx_description
1 polymer ?
#
loop_
_entity_poly.entity_id
_entity_poly.type
_entity_poly.pdbx_seq_one_letter_code
_entity_poly.pdbx_strand_id
1 'polypeptide(L)' 'MEITTRHDASNWFVNSQFVDWEWHDSFDEDRLIDFVHHHGNKYDDEQRMVADFLIAEGEVPEEYGLPG' A
#
# COMPACT_ATOMS: atom_id res chain seq x y z
N MET A 1 -4.88 -0.17 -11.56
CA MET A 1 -3.42 -0.19 -11.78
C MET A 1 -3.03 -1.51 -12.43
N GLU A 2 -2.07 -1.51 -13.36
CA GLU A 2 -1.51 -2.77 -13.90
C GLU A 2 -0.21 -3.07 -13.16
N ILE A 3 -0.28 -3.87 -12.08
CA ILE A 3 0.89 -4.30 -11.31
C ILE A 3 1.18 -5.75 -11.72
N THR A 4 2.01 -5.95 -12.74
CA THR A 4 2.28 -7.31 -13.24
C THR A 4 3.51 -7.96 -12.60
N THR A 5 4.39 -7.16 -12.02
CA THR A 5 5.63 -7.62 -11.41
C THR A 5 5.89 -6.90 -10.09
N ARG A 6 6.76 -7.49 -9.25
CA ARG A 6 7.28 -6.82 -8.04
C ARG A 6 7.99 -5.50 -8.37
N HIS A 7 8.61 -5.41 -9.55
CA HIS A 7 9.22 -4.16 -10.00
C HIS A 7 8.16 -3.08 -10.27
N ASP A 8 7.02 -3.42 -10.87
CA ASP A 8 5.89 -2.49 -11.02
C ASP A 8 5.33 -2.05 -9.67
N ALA A 9 5.23 -2.96 -8.69
CA ALA A 9 4.78 -2.64 -7.33
C ALA A 9 5.74 -1.67 -6.62
N SER A 10 7.05 -1.93 -6.70
CA SER A 10 8.06 -1.03 -6.15
C SER A 10 8.05 0.32 -6.86
N ASN A 11 7.95 0.32 -8.19
CA ASN A 11 7.86 1.55 -8.98
C ASN A 11 6.59 2.34 -8.67
N TRP A 12 5.46 1.68 -8.44
CA TRP A 12 4.25 2.31 -7.96
C TRP A 12 4.48 2.99 -6.61
N PHE A 13 5.07 2.28 -5.64
CA PHE A 13 5.27 2.83 -4.29
C PHE A 13 6.10 4.11 -4.33
N VAL A 14 7.25 4.11 -5.01
CA VAL A 14 8.13 5.29 -5.10
C VAL A 14 7.55 6.46 -5.89
N ASN A 15 6.53 6.21 -6.74
CA ASN A 15 5.81 7.26 -7.48
C ASN A 15 4.47 7.62 -6.82
N SER A 16 4.09 6.95 -5.73
CA SER A 16 2.84 7.19 -5.01
C SER A 16 3.03 8.25 -3.93
N GLN A 17 1.93 8.84 -3.47
CA GLN A 17 1.96 9.76 -2.32
C GLN A 17 2.37 9.08 -1.00
N PHE A 18 2.36 7.75 -0.95
CA PHE A 18 2.65 6.97 0.25
C PHE A 18 4.15 6.83 0.54
N VAL A 19 5.02 7.19 -0.41
CA VAL A 19 6.48 7.20 -0.19
C VAL A 19 6.91 8.25 0.82
N ASP A 20 6.20 9.38 0.86
CA ASP A 20 6.46 10.50 1.77
C ASP A 20 5.66 10.42 3.08
N TRP A 21 4.94 9.31 3.31
CA TRP A 21 4.17 9.13 4.55
C TRP A 21 5.04 8.74 5.73
N GLU A 22 4.70 9.30 6.89
CA GLU A 22 5.17 8.81 8.17
C GLU A 22 4.39 7.55 8.53
N TRP A 23 4.90 6.41 8.09
CA TRP A 23 4.37 5.10 8.46
C TRP A 23 4.65 4.77 9.94
N HIS A 24 3.89 3.83 10.51
CA HIS A 24 4.17 3.30 11.85
C HIS A 24 5.58 2.70 11.94
N ASP A 25 6.15 2.68 13.15
CA ASP A 25 7.51 2.17 13.44
C ASP A 25 7.78 0.74 12.95
N SER A 26 6.73 -0.06 12.74
CA SER A 26 6.84 -1.45 12.28
C SER A 26 6.57 -1.63 10.79
N PHE A 27 6.40 -0.55 10.04
CA PHE A 27 6.15 -0.61 8.61
C PHE A 27 7.35 -1.17 7.87
N ASP A 28 7.07 -2.11 6.97
CA ASP A 28 8.05 -2.73 6.10
C ASP A 28 7.63 -2.52 4.64
N GLU A 29 8.41 -1.71 3.93
CA GLU A 29 8.20 -1.40 2.52
C GLU A 29 8.08 -2.68 1.68
N ASP A 30 8.87 -3.71 1.99
CA ASP A 30 8.90 -4.95 1.23
C ASP A 30 7.57 -5.71 1.36
N ARG A 31 6.91 -5.62 2.52
CA ARG A 31 5.57 -6.19 2.75
C ARG A 31 4.50 -5.46 1.95
N LEU A 32 4.56 -4.13 1.90
CA LEU A 32 3.62 -3.36 1.10
C LEU A 32 3.80 -3.68 -0.39
N ILE A 33 5.05 -3.70 -0.87
CA ILE A 33 5.36 -4.05 -2.26
C ILE A 33 4.86 -5.47 -2.59
N ASP A 34 5.05 -6.45 -1.69
CA ASP A 34 4.56 -7.81 -1.88
C ASP A 34 3.02 -7.86 -1.90
N PHE A 35 2.37 -7.14 -1.00
CA PHE A 35 0.91 -7.01 -0.96
C PHE A 35 0.36 -6.41 -2.26
N VAL A 36 0.96 -5.32 -2.74
CA VAL A 36 0.59 -4.64 -3.99
C VAL A 36 0.83 -5.53 -5.20
N HIS A 37 1.93 -6.29 -5.22
CA HIS A 37 2.19 -7.27 -6.26
C HIS A 37 1.13 -8.39 -6.30
N HIS A 38 0.71 -8.90 -5.13
CA HIS A 38 -0.24 -10.01 -5.05
C HIS A 38 -1.70 -9.58 -5.20
N HIS A 39 -2.05 -8.40 -4.71
CA HIS A 39 -3.44 -7.94 -4.58
C HIS A 39 -3.74 -6.66 -5.34
N GLY A 40 -2.74 -5.87 -5.76
CA GLY A 40 -2.94 -4.53 -6.32
C GLY A 40 -3.80 -4.48 -7.58
N ASN A 41 -3.79 -5.53 -8.41
CA ASN A 41 -4.69 -5.61 -9.58
C ASN A 41 -6.18 -5.77 -9.22
N LYS A 42 -6.51 -6.08 -7.96
CA LYS A 42 -7.89 -6.18 -7.46
C LYS A 42 -8.44 -4.83 -6.99
N TYR A 43 -7.58 -3.83 -6.86
CA TYR A 43 -7.96 -2.51 -6.40
C TYR A 43 -7.96 -1.54 -7.59
N ASP A 44 -9.10 -0.90 -7.80
CA ASP A 44 -9.24 0.23 -8.72
C ASP A 44 -8.68 1.53 -8.12
N ASP A 45 -8.50 1.57 -6.80
CA ASP A 45 -8.10 2.74 -6.03
C ASP A 45 -6.94 2.42 -5.08
N GLU A 46 -5.88 3.24 -5.13
CA GLU A 46 -4.66 3.05 -4.36
C GLU A 46 -4.82 3.33 -2.86
N GLN A 47 -5.71 4.25 -2.48
CA GLN A 47 -5.99 4.56 -1.08
C GLN A 47 -6.69 3.39 -0.40
N ARG A 48 -7.66 2.77 -1.09
CA ARG A 48 -8.30 1.54 -0.59
C ARG A 48 -7.31 0.38 -0.46
N MET A 49 -6.38 0.25 -1.38
CA MET A 49 -5.36 -0.79 -1.32
C MET A 49 -4.46 -0.64 -0.09
N VAL A 50 -3.97 0.58 0.16
CA VAL A 50 -3.16 0.88 1.34
C VAL A 50 -3.98 0.75 2.63
N ALA A 51 -5.25 1.14 2.60
CA ALA A 51 -6.13 0.99 3.76
C ALA A 51 -6.32 -0.48 4.15
N ASP A 52 -6.60 -1.35 3.17
CA ASP A 52 -6.69 -2.80 3.38
C ASP A 52 -5.39 -3.38 3.92
N PHE A 53 -4.24 -2.91 3.43
CA PHE A 53 -2.92 -3.31 3.94
C PHE A 53 -2.75 -2.94 5.42
N LEU A 54 -3.09 -1.69 5.79
CA LEU A 54 -3.05 -1.23 7.18
C LEU A 54 -3.98 -2.06 8.07
N ILE A 55 -5.23 -2.31 7.64
CA ILE A 55 -6.18 -3.17 8.37
C ILE A 55 -5.61 -4.59 8.56
N ALA A 56 -4.93 -5.13 7.55
CA ALA A 56 -4.31 -6.46 7.63
C ALA A 56 -3.12 -6.51 8.59
N GLU A 57 -2.37 -5.42 8.75
CA GLU A 57 -1.31 -5.28 9.75
C GLU A 57 -1.87 -4.96 11.16
N GLY A 58 -3.16 -4.64 11.27
CA GLY A 58 -3.84 -4.30 12.52
C GLY A 58 -3.87 -2.80 12.83
N GLU A 59 -3.50 -1.97 11.86
CA GLU A 59 -3.50 -0.51 11.93
C GLU A 59 -4.87 0.07 11.51
N VAL A 60 -5.11 1.33 11.89
CA VAL A 60 -6.37 2.03 11.58
C VAL A 60 -6.13 3.00 10.41
N PRO A 61 -6.64 2.73 9.20
CA PRO A 61 -6.40 3.57 8.02
C PRO A 61 -6.91 5.00 8.18
N GLU A 62 -7.96 5.21 8.96
CA GLU A 62 -8.50 6.55 9.24
C GLU A 62 -7.47 7.47 9.94
N GLU A 63 -6.53 6.92 10.72
CA GLU A 63 -5.44 7.71 11.34
C GLU A 63 -4.44 8.25 10.30
N TYR A 64 -4.39 7.63 9.12
CA TYR A 64 -3.61 8.04 7.97
C TYR A 64 -4.42 8.83 6.94
N GLY A 65 -5.68 9.18 7.27
CA GLY A 65 -6.59 9.90 6.37
C GLY A 65 -7.16 9.04 5.24
N LEU A 66 -7.11 7.71 5.37
CA LEU A 66 -7.63 6.75 4.40
C LEU A 66 -9.05 6.28 4.72
N PRO A 67 -9.79 5.77 3.71
CA PRO A 67 -11.09 5.14 3.95
C PRO A 67 -10.90 3.81 4.70
N GLY A 68 -11.59 3.65 5.84
CA GLY A 68 -11.66 2.39 6.60
C GLY A 68 -12.79 1.46 6.18
#